data_AF-A0A836SDJ2-F1
#
_entry.id   AF-A0A836SDJ2-F1
#
_cell.length_a   1.000
_cell.length_b   1.000
_cell.length_c   1.000
_cell.angle_alpha   90.00
_cell.angle_beta   90.00
_cell.angle_gamma   90.00
#
_symmetry.space_group_name_H-M   'P 1'
#
loop_
_entity.id
_entity.type
_entity.pdbx_description
1 polymer ?
#
loop_
_entity_poly.entity_id
_entity_poly.type
_entity_poly.pdbx_seq_one_letter_code
_entity_poly.pdbx_strand_id
1 'polypeptide(L)'
;MVAYLNENLPEASVRFTTNGLLLDLEVLEHRLEKVTVSVDGPPGRPSGVGHRSSELAWSNLEALLRARRGKLPRVHIQSVIQGPVEELVRLAGSLGVDGVTFVRLDTRHDPGLVRPTWEEERRILRRAKAVGKDVGVQVFCANDQGWALRLAGHLDGRCLRTDDYIYVDLDGNVTPCCNLRWYVCGNLVREDIREIWRGRKFLEFRRNQRAICDGCDALKYRYR
;
A
#
# COMPACT_ATOMS: atom_id res chain seq x y z
N MET A 1 17.53 5.92 -9.26
CA MET A 1 16.89 4.57 -9.23
C MET A 1 15.89 4.37 -10.36
N VAL A 2 14.86 5.21 -10.50
CA VAL A 2 13.83 5.04 -11.56
C VAL A 2 14.45 5.06 -12.96
N ALA A 3 15.31 6.05 -13.25
CA ALA A 3 16.08 6.12 -14.50
C ALA A 3 16.81 4.80 -14.81
N TYR A 4 17.64 4.33 -13.85
CA TYR A 4 18.37 3.07 -13.96
C TYR A 4 17.46 1.87 -14.28
N LEU A 5 16.29 1.76 -13.62
CA LEU A 5 15.33 0.69 -13.90
C LEU A 5 14.70 0.83 -15.29
N ASN A 6 14.38 2.04 -15.73
CA ASN A 6 13.84 2.27 -17.07
C ASN A 6 14.84 1.92 -18.17
N GLU A 7 16.13 2.18 -17.95
CA GLU A 7 17.21 1.87 -18.88
C GLU A 7 17.56 0.37 -18.92
N ASN A 8 17.69 -0.26 -17.75
CA ASN A 8 18.22 -1.63 -17.65
C ASN A 8 17.12 -2.69 -17.60
N LEU A 9 15.90 -2.32 -17.21
CA LEU A 9 14.74 -3.21 -17.10
C LEU A 9 13.49 -2.53 -17.71
N PRO A 10 13.48 -2.28 -19.03
CA PRO A 10 12.39 -1.54 -19.69
C PRO A 10 11.03 -2.23 -19.62
N GLU A 11 10.95 -3.51 -19.26
CA GLU A 11 9.67 -4.19 -19.03
C GLU A 11 9.16 -4.04 -17.58
N ALA A 12 10.01 -3.56 -16.66
CA ALA A 12 9.63 -3.40 -15.26
C ALA A 12 8.65 -2.22 -15.06
N SER A 13 7.52 -2.51 -14.42
CA SER A 13 6.58 -1.48 -13.98
C SER A 13 7.03 -0.87 -12.67
N VAL A 14 7.51 0.38 -12.69
CA VAL A 14 7.99 1.08 -11.50
C VAL A 14 6.85 1.83 -10.82
N ARG A 15 6.69 1.60 -9.51
CA ARG A 15 5.70 2.23 -8.65
C ARG A 15 6.35 2.61 -7.32
N PHE A 16 5.98 3.73 -6.73
CA PHE A 16 6.45 4.09 -5.39
C PHE A 16 5.38 4.73 -4.53
N THR A 17 5.64 4.74 -3.22
CA THR A 17 4.80 5.37 -2.20
C THR A 17 5.65 6.38 -1.42
N THR A 18 5.12 7.57 -1.20
CA THR A 18 5.80 8.68 -0.52
C THR A 18 4.86 9.40 0.45
N ASN A 19 5.41 10.06 1.47
CA ASN A 19 4.65 10.98 2.33
C ASN A 19 4.34 12.33 1.63
N GLY A 20 4.89 12.56 0.43
CA GLY A 20 4.63 13.73 -0.39
C GLY A 20 5.37 15.00 0.01
N LEU A 21 6.14 15.01 1.12
CA LEU A 21 6.77 16.23 1.63
C LEU A 21 7.92 16.74 0.76
N LEU A 22 8.71 15.81 0.20
CA LEU A 22 9.85 16.07 -0.67
C LEU A 22 9.61 15.50 -2.08
N LEU A 23 8.35 15.49 -2.51
CA LEU A 23 8.00 15.00 -3.84
C LEU A 23 8.43 16.03 -4.88
N ASP A 24 9.45 15.67 -5.66
CA ASP A 24 9.94 16.46 -6.79
C ASP A 24 9.24 16.03 -8.10
N LEU A 25 9.06 16.99 -9.01
CA LEU A 25 8.49 16.80 -10.34
C LEU A 25 9.48 16.19 -11.34
N GLU A 26 10.79 16.22 -11.09
CA GLU A 26 11.81 15.52 -11.90
C GLU A 26 11.47 14.03 -12.09
N VAL A 27 10.73 13.45 -11.14
CA VAL A 27 10.24 12.08 -11.22
C VAL A 27 9.41 11.80 -12.48
N LEU A 28 8.76 12.82 -13.05
CA LEU A 28 7.95 12.74 -14.28
C LEU A 28 8.78 12.66 -15.57
N GLU A 29 10.09 12.91 -15.49
CA GLU A 29 11.01 12.72 -16.63
C GLU A 29 11.26 11.25 -16.94
N HIS A 30 10.79 10.36 -16.06
CA HIS A 30 10.96 8.93 -16.16
C HIS A 30 9.62 8.20 -16.31
N ARG A 31 9.66 7.01 -16.89
CA ARG A 31 8.49 6.16 -17.06
C ARG A 31 8.11 5.51 -15.72
N LEU A 32 7.00 5.98 -15.19
CA LEU A 32 6.40 5.52 -13.94
C LEU A 32 4.97 5.04 -14.18
N GLU A 33 4.65 3.88 -13.61
CA GLU A 33 3.31 3.33 -13.68
C GLU A 33 2.40 3.98 -12.63
N LYS A 34 2.91 4.20 -11.41
CA LYS A 34 2.12 4.74 -10.32
C LYS A 34 2.93 5.49 -9.27
N VAL A 35 2.45 6.66 -8.88
CA VAL A 35 2.85 7.39 -7.67
C VAL A 35 1.73 7.28 -6.64
N THR A 36 2.06 6.91 -5.41
CA THR A 36 1.10 6.89 -4.30
C THR A 36 1.54 7.85 -3.21
N VAL A 37 0.70 8.79 -2.85
CA VAL A 37 0.96 9.75 -1.77
C VAL A 37 0.17 9.34 -0.52
N SER A 38 0.86 9.19 0.60
CA SER A 38 0.24 8.79 1.87
C SER A 38 -0.26 10.01 2.63
N VAL A 39 -1.58 10.16 2.70
CA VAL A 39 -2.29 11.20 3.46
C VAL A 39 -3.49 10.58 4.15
N ASP A 40 -3.70 10.90 5.43
CA ASP A 40 -4.77 10.30 6.24
C ASP A 40 -6.01 11.19 6.43
N GLY A 41 -6.02 12.36 5.77
CA GLY A 41 -7.17 13.24 5.71
C GLY A 41 -6.90 14.52 4.91
N PRO A 42 -7.93 15.39 4.80
CA PRO A 42 -7.80 16.71 4.19
C PRO A 42 -6.74 17.60 4.90
N PRO A 43 -6.21 18.63 4.21
CA PRO A 43 -5.25 19.56 4.79
C PRO A 43 -5.74 20.17 6.10
N GLY A 44 -4.84 20.33 7.08
CA GLY A 44 -5.16 21.00 8.35
C GLY A 44 -6.00 20.18 9.34
N ARG A 45 -6.57 19.04 8.94
CA ARG A 45 -7.25 18.14 9.87
C ARG A 45 -6.21 17.55 10.84
N PRO A 46 -6.43 17.62 12.17
CA PRO A 46 -5.55 16.94 13.11
C PRO A 46 -5.55 15.45 12.74
N SER A 47 -4.37 14.99 12.34
CA SER A 47 -4.13 13.57 12.16
C SER A 47 -4.16 12.95 13.55
N GLY A 48 -5.03 11.96 13.76
CA GLY A 48 -4.95 11.13 14.94
C GLY A 48 -3.71 10.24 14.82
N VAL A 49 -3.93 8.95 14.60
CA VAL A 49 -2.87 7.98 14.34
C VAL A 49 -2.52 8.00 12.85
N GLY A 50 -1.25 7.98 12.46
CA GLY A 50 -0.83 7.85 11.05
C GLY A 50 -0.09 9.07 10.50
N HIS A 51 -0.24 9.33 9.20
CA HIS A 51 0.42 10.41 8.47
C HIS A 51 -0.23 11.75 8.79
N ARG A 52 0.61 12.78 8.99
CA ARG A 52 0.11 14.15 9.11
C ARG A 52 -0.50 14.62 7.79
N SER A 53 -1.72 15.13 7.85
CA SER A 53 -2.38 15.81 6.73
C SER A 53 -1.74 17.18 6.48
N SER A 54 -0.51 17.15 5.97
CA SER A 54 0.31 18.33 5.70
C SER A 54 -0.21 19.09 4.49
N GLU A 55 -0.40 20.40 4.64
CA GLU A 55 -0.71 21.28 3.50
C GLU A 55 0.35 21.18 2.40
N LEU A 56 1.62 21.02 2.78
CA LEU A 56 2.72 20.84 1.83
C LEU A 56 2.57 19.55 1.01
N ALA A 57 2.18 18.43 1.63
CA ALA A 57 1.99 17.17 0.92
C ALA A 57 0.85 17.27 -0.10
N TRP A 58 -0.23 17.96 0.25
CA TRP A 58 -1.35 18.24 -0.66
C TRP A 58 -0.96 19.20 -1.79
N SER A 59 -0.19 20.25 -1.50
CA SER A 59 0.32 21.18 -2.50
C SER A 59 1.23 20.48 -3.52
N ASN A 60 2.14 19.62 -3.04
CA ASN A 60 3.02 18.84 -3.91
C ASN A 60 2.24 17.81 -4.75
N LEU A 61 1.22 17.17 -4.19
CA LEU A 61 0.31 16.29 -4.93
C LEU A 61 -0.42 17.05 -6.05
N GLU A 62 -0.92 18.25 -5.77
CA GLU A 62 -1.58 19.09 -6.76
C GLU A 62 -0.62 19.54 -7.87
N ALA A 63 0.62 19.91 -7.50
CA ALA A 63 1.68 20.22 -8.45
C ALA A 63 1.99 19.04 -9.37
N LEU A 64 2.11 17.82 -8.81
CA LEU A 64 2.30 16.59 -9.58
C LEU A 64 1.16 16.37 -10.59
N LEU A 65 -0.09 16.53 -10.15
CA LEU A 65 -1.27 16.34 -11.00
C LEU A 65 -1.32 17.36 -12.16
N ARG A 66 -0.97 18.63 -11.89
CA ARG A 66 -0.88 19.68 -12.92
C ARG A 66 0.25 19.43 -13.92
N ALA A 67 1.41 18.98 -13.44
CA ALA A 67 2.58 18.73 -14.29
C ALA A 67 2.47 17.44 -15.11
N ARG A 68 1.68 16.47 -14.64
CA ARG A 68 1.46 15.19 -15.32
C ARG A 68 0.89 15.38 -16.72
N ARG A 69 1.59 14.84 -17.71
CA ARG A 69 1.13 14.81 -19.11
C ARG A 69 0.48 13.45 -19.42
N GLY A 70 -0.81 13.45 -19.74
CA GLY A 70 -1.54 12.22 -20.08
C GLY A 70 -2.00 11.41 -18.86
N LYS A 71 -2.06 10.08 -19.01
CA LYS A 71 -2.64 9.16 -18.00
C LYS A 71 -1.61 8.55 -17.04
N LEU A 72 -0.32 8.66 -17.34
CA LEU A 72 0.76 8.12 -16.53
C LEU A 72 1.67 9.24 -15.98
N PRO A 73 2.22 9.06 -14.77
CA PRO A 73 1.91 7.99 -13.83
C PRO A 73 0.48 8.09 -13.31
N ARG A 74 -0.10 6.94 -12.95
CA ARG A 74 -1.32 6.96 -12.15
C ARG A 74 -1.00 7.57 -10.79
N VAL A 75 -1.77 8.54 -10.34
CA VAL A 75 -1.59 9.22 -9.06
C VAL A 75 -2.66 8.73 -8.11
N HIS A 76 -2.23 8.08 -7.04
CA HIS A 76 -3.11 7.51 -6.02
C HIS A 76 -2.85 8.16 -4.66
N ILE A 77 -3.89 8.22 -3.83
CA ILE A 77 -3.75 8.46 -2.40
C ILE A 77 -3.79 7.12 -1.67
N GLN A 78 -2.99 6.97 -0.62
CA GLN A 78 -3.12 5.88 0.35
C GLN A 78 -3.45 6.44 1.73
N SER A 79 -4.45 5.86 2.38
CA SER A 79 -4.89 6.26 3.71
C SER A 79 -5.23 5.06 4.59
N VAL A 80 -5.01 5.17 5.89
CA VAL A 80 -5.43 4.20 6.91
C VAL A 80 -6.91 4.41 7.27
N ILE A 81 -7.63 3.32 7.50
CA ILE A 81 -9.06 3.39 7.87
C ILE A 81 -9.21 3.78 9.35
N GLN A 82 -9.59 5.04 9.62
CA GLN A 82 -9.73 5.55 11.00
C GLN A 82 -10.99 6.43 11.25
N GLY A 83 -11.96 6.48 10.34
CA GLY A 83 -13.17 7.29 10.52
C GLY A 83 -13.93 7.52 9.21
N PRO A 84 -14.78 8.57 9.12
CA PRO A 84 -15.40 8.94 7.86
C PRO A 84 -14.32 9.37 6.85
N VAL A 85 -14.25 8.66 5.73
CA VAL A 85 -13.25 8.85 4.67
C VAL A 85 -13.81 9.54 3.42
N GLU A 86 -15.12 9.79 3.41
CA GLU A 86 -15.84 10.31 2.26
C GLU A 86 -15.34 11.69 1.85
N GLU A 87 -14.96 12.53 2.80
CA GLU A 87 -14.37 13.85 2.56
C GLU A 87 -13.04 13.74 1.81
N LEU A 88 -12.17 12.82 2.22
CA LEU A 88 -10.91 12.54 1.53
C LEU A 88 -11.15 12.08 0.09
N VAL A 89 -12.14 11.21 -0.13
CA VAL A 89 -12.48 10.73 -1.48
C VAL A 89 -13.02 11.85 -2.35
N ARG A 90 -13.87 12.74 -1.82
CA ARG A 90 -14.37 13.90 -2.58
C ARG A 90 -13.24 14.85 -2.95
N LEU A 91 -12.35 15.15 -2.01
CA LEU A 91 -11.18 16.00 -2.26
C LEU A 91 -10.25 15.39 -3.32
N ALA A 92 -10.01 14.08 -3.25
CA ALA A 92 -9.26 13.36 -4.27
C ALA A 92 -9.91 13.51 -5.66
N GLY A 93 -11.24 13.43 -5.73
CA GLY A 93 -12.00 13.60 -6.96
C GLY A 93 -11.92 15.01 -7.53
N SER A 94 -12.06 16.05 -6.69
CA SER A 94 -11.94 17.43 -7.15
C SER A 94 -10.55 17.78 -7.70
N LEU A 95 -9.52 17.06 -7.27
CA LEU A 95 -8.14 17.25 -7.75
C LEU A 95 -7.80 16.41 -8.99
N GLY A 96 -8.65 15.44 -9.37
CA GLY A 96 -8.37 14.55 -10.50
C GLY A 96 -7.39 13.41 -10.18
N VAL A 97 -7.33 12.98 -8.92
CA VAL A 97 -6.57 11.78 -8.49
C VAL A 97 -7.21 10.53 -9.09
N ASP A 98 -6.40 9.57 -9.57
CA ASP A 98 -6.94 8.37 -10.25
C ASP A 98 -7.53 7.33 -9.28
N GLY A 99 -7.12 7.36 -8.02
CA GLY A 99 -7.64 6.44 -7.02
C GLY A 99 -7.24 6.72 -5.58
N VAL A 100 -8.03 6.18 -4.65
CA VAL A 100 -7.76 6.18 -3.21
C VAL A 100 -7.68 4.72 -2.74
N THR A 101 -6.58 4.36 -2.10
CA THR A 101 -6.35 3.03 -1.52
C THR A 101 -6.44 3.11 -0.01
N PHE A 102 -7.41 2.41 0.57
CA PHE A 102 -7.53 2.27 2.02
C PHE A 102 -6.80 1.04 2.53
N VAL A 103 -6.03 1.20 3.60
CA VAL A 103 -5.35 0.12 4.30
C VAL A 103 -5.88 -0.02 5.72
N ARG A 104 -6.06 -1.26 6.17
CA ARG A 104 -6.40 -1.54 7.57
C ARG A 104 -5.25 -1.14 8.49
N LEU A 105 -5.58 -0.53 9.64
CA LEU A 105 -4.60 -0.23 10.68
C LEU A 105 -4.10 -1.54 11.33
N ASP A 106 -2.79 -1.73 11.36
CA ASP A 106 -2.13 -2.82 12.10
C ASP A 106 -1.91 -2.39 13.55
N THR A 107 -2.58 -3.05 14.49
CA THR A 107 -2.58 -2.68 15.91
C THR A 107 -1.76 -3.64 16.78
N ARG A 108 -1.12 -4.67 16.19
CA ARG A 108 -0.54 -5.79 16.94
C ARG A 108 0.62 -5.42 17.86
N HIS A 109 1.31 -4.33 17.56
CA HIS A 109 2.50 -3.91 18.30
C HIS A 109 2.32 -2.55 19.01
N ASP A 110 1.09 -2.03 19.03
CA ASP A 110 0.77 -0.78 19.72
C ASP A 110 -0.66 -0.85 20.28
N PRO A 111 -0.82 -1.11 21.59
CA PRO A 111 -2.13 -1.23 22.23
C PRO A 111 -2.87 0.10 22.34
N GLY A 112 -2.20 1.24 22.11
CA GLY A 112 -2.84 2.55 22.05
C GLY A 112 -3.62 2.78 20.76
N LEU A 113 -3.42 1.93 19.75
CA LEU A 113 -4.10 2.04 18.46
C LEU A 113 -5.47 1.38 18.48
N VAL A 114 -6.50 2.17 18.21
CA VAL A 114 -7.87 1.70 18.06
C VAL A 114 -8.25 1.72 16.59
N ARG A 115 -8.81 0.62 16.10
CA ARG A 115 -9.38 0.53 14.75
C ARG A 115 -10.90 0.30 14.81
N PRO A 116 -11.66 0.68 13.77
CA PRO A 116 -13.09 0.37 13.70
C PRO A 116 -13.36 -1.14 13.81
N THR A 117 -14.59 -1.55 14.16
CA THR A 117 -14.95 -2.98 14.05
C THR A 117 -14.95 -3.41 12.58
N TRP A 118 -14.93 -4.72 12.33
CA TRP A 118 -14.99 -5.23 10.97
C TRP A 118 -16.26 -4.75 10.24
N GLU A 119 -17.44 -4.78 10.88
CA GLU A 119 -18.67 -4.28 10.25
C GLU A 119 -18.59 -2.78 9.93
N GLU A 120 -17.98 -2.00 10.81
CA GLU A 120 -17.80 -0.56 10.62
C GLU A 120 -16.80 -0.29 9.48
N GLU A 121 -15.66 -0.99 9.43
CA GLU A 121 -14.72 -0.94 8.32
C GLU A 121 -15.42 -1.24 6.98
N ARG A 122 -16.27 -2.28 6.94
CA ARG A 122 -17.07 -2.61 5.75
C ARG A 122 -18.10 -1.54 5.40
N ARG A 123 -18.65 -0.83 6.39
CA ARG A 123 -19.59 0.28 6.18
C ARG A 123 -18.87 1.50 5.61
N ILE A 124 -17.75 1.89 6.21
CA ILE A 124 -16.88 2.99 5.76
C ILE A 124 -16.49 2.77 4.30
N LEU A 125 -15.99 1.58 3.95
CA LEU A 125 -15.54 1.30 2.59
C LEU A 125 -16.66 1.27 1.55
N ARG A 126 -17.86 0.80 1.92
CA ARG A 126 -19.03 0.88 1.02
C ARG A 126 -19.39 2.33 0.71
N ARG A 127 -19.40 3.20 1.71
CA ARG A 127 -19.65 4.63 1.53
C ARG A 127 -18.55 5.29 0.70
N ALA A 128 -17.29 5.00 1.00
CA ALA A 128 -16.15 5.49 0.25
C ALA A 128 -16.24 5.12 -1.25
N LYS A 129 -16.57 3.87 -1.57
CA LYS A 129 -16.76 3.41 -2.96
C LYS A 129 -17.94 4.08 -3.66
N ALA A 130 -19.05 4.30 -2.95
CA ALA A 130 -20.20 5.01 -3.50
C ALA A 130 -19.80 6.45 -3.88
N VAL A 131 -19.17 7.17 -2.95
CA VAL A 131 -18.67 8.54 -3.19
C VAL A 131 -17.64 8.55 -4.31
N GLY A 132 -16.72 7.59 -4.34
CA GLY A 132 -15.72 7.46 -5.40
C GLY A 132 -16.35 7.31 -6.79
N LYS A 133 -17.42 6.51 -6.90
CA LYS A 133 -18.19 6.39 -8.14
C LYS A 133 -18.80 7.73 -8.56
N ASP A 134 -19.34 8.49 -7.61
CA ASP A 134 -19.98 9.79 -7.89
C ASP A 134 -18.98 10.85 -8.35
N VAL A 135 -17.74 10.84 -7.83
CA VAL A 135 -16.69 11.81 -8.18
C VAL A 135 -15.67 11.29 -9.19
N GLY A 136 -15.90 10.11 -9.78
CA GLY A 136 -15.02 9.54 -10.82
C GLY A 136 -13.67 9.01 -10.33
N VAL A 137 -13.54 8.67 -9.04
CA VAL A 137 -12.30 8.16 -8.42
C VAL A 137 -12.42 6.68 -8.07
N GLN A 138 -11.39 5.90 -8.41
CA GLN A 138 -11.36 4.49 -8.04
C GLN A 138 -11.03 4.32 -6.55
N VAL A 139 -11.89 3.63 -5.80
CA VAL A 139 -11.64 3.35 -4.38
C VAL A 139 -11.31 1.88 -4.18
N PHE A 140 -10.12 1.62 -3.66
CA PHE A 140 -9.60 0.29 -3.34
C PHE A 140 -9.44 0.10 -1.84
N CYS A 141 -9.46 -1.15 -1.39
CA CYS A 141 -9.01 -1.52 -0.06
C CYS A 141 -8.06 -2.70 -0.17
N ALA A 142 -6.91 -2.65 0.50
CA ALA A 142 -5.94 -3.75 0.49
C ALA A 142 -6.52 -5.07 1.04
N ASN A 143 -7.57 -4.97 1.86
CA ASN A 143 -8.29 -6.08 2.50
C ASN A 143 -9.50 -6.58 1.68
N ASP A 144 -9.88 -5.88 0.61
CA ASP A 144 -10.99 -6.29 -0.26
C ASP A 144 -10.55 -7.38 -1.25
N GLN A 145 -10.36 -8.58 -0.73
CA GLN A 145 -10.11 -9.76 -1.55
C GLN A 145 -11.41 -10.26 -2.20
N GLY A 146 -11.39 -10.40 -3.52
CA GLY A 146 -12.46 -11.08 -4.26
C GLY A 146 -12.63 -12.54 -3.83
N TRP A 147 -13.79 -13.13 -4.14
CA TRP A 147 -14.15 -14.49 -3.69
C TRP A 147 -13.10 -15.55 -4.09
N ALA A 148 -12.54 -15.46 -5.30
CA ALA A 148 -11.55 -16.41 -5.80
C ALA A 148 -10.26 -16.38 -4.99
N LEU A 149 -9.76 -15.18 -4.68
CA LEU A 149 -8.58 -15.00 -3.82
C LEU A 149 -8.85 -15.47 -2.39
N ARG A 150 -10.05 -15.21 -1.87
CA ARG A 150 -10.45 -15.69 -0.55
C ARG A 150 -10.47 -17.22 -0.49
N LEU A 151 -10.95 -17.89 -1.53
CA LEU A 151 -10.95 -19.35 -1.59
C LEU A 151 -9.52 -19.90 -1.68
N ALA A 152 -8.68 -19.34 -2.56
CA ALA A 152 -7.27 -19.71 -2.68
C ALA A 152 -6.48 -19.47 -1.39
N GLY A 153 -6.83 -18.43 -0.61
CA GLY A 153 -6.27 -18.16 0.71
C GLY A 153 -6.89 -18.98 1.83
N HIS A 154 -7.70 -20.00 1.54
CA HIS A 154 -8.44 -20.81 2.52
C HIS A 154 -9.27 -19.98 3.49
N LEU A 155 -10.04 -19.03 2.96
CA LEU A 155 -10.91 -18.11 3.70
C LEU A 155 -10.14 -17.39 4.82
N ASP A 156 -9.11 -16.64 4.44
CA ASP A 156 -8.17 -15.94 5.32
C ASP A 156 -7.22 -16.85 6.12
N GLY A 157 -7.16 -18.15 5.82
CA GLY A 157 -6.19 -19.12 6.35
C GLY A 157 -4.74 -18.77 6.04
N ARG A 158 -4.49 -18.20 4.86
CA ARG A 158 -3.18 -17.84 4.30
C ARG A 158 -3.24 -16.46 3.62
N CYS A 159 -2.18 -15.68 3.77
CA CYS A 159 -1.93 -14.47 3.01
C CYS A 159 -1.26 -14.85 1.68
N LEU A 160 -1.96 -14.66 0.56
CA LEU A 160 -1.43 -14.99 -0.77
C LEU A 160 -0.40 -13.97 -1.27
N ARG A 161 -0.34 -12.77 -0.68
CA ARG A 161 0.66 -11.75 -1.05
C ARG A 161 2.07 -12.32 -1.06
N THR A 162 2.40 -13.20 -0.11
CA THR A 162 3.78 -13.71 0.01
C THR A 162 4.12 -14.84 -0.97
N ASP A 163 3.20 -15.16 -1.88
CA ASP A 163 3.40 -16.20 -2.89
C ASP A 163 3.99 -15.62 -4.19
N ASP A 164 3.88 -14.30 -4.39
CA ASP A 164 4.40 -13.57 -5.56
C ASP A 164 5.11 -12.25 -5.19
N TYR A 165 5.35 -12.02 -3.90
CA TYR A 165 5.98 -10.81 -3.38
C TYR A 165 7.14 -11.13 -2.44
N ILE A 166 8.17 -10.30 -2.52
CA ILE A 166 9.26 -10.20 -1.54
C ILE A 166 9.41 -8.75 -1.11
N TYR A 167 9.97 -8.56 0.08
CA TYR A 167 10.49 -7.28 0.52
C TYR A 167 12.01 -7.36 0.58
N VAL A 168 12.69 -6.32 0.11
CA VAL A 168 14.14 -6.17 0.21
C VAL A 168 14.40 -4.88 0.96
N ASP A 169 15.18 -4.93 2.03
CA ASP A 169 15.57 -3.75 2.80
C ASP A 169 16.82 -3.06 2.22
N LEU A 170 17.28 -2.00 2.88
CA LEU A 170 18.43 -1.20 2.43
C LEU A 170 19.77 -1.96 2.47
N ASP A 171 19.87 -2.98 3.32
CA ASP A 171 21.07 -3.81 3.46
C ASP A 171 21.06 -5.01 2.50
N GLY A 172 20.03 -5.11 1.65
CA GLY A 172 19.83 -6.19 0.70
C GLY A 172 19.19 -7.45 1.31
N ASN A 173 18.73 -7.41 2.58
CA ASN A 173 18.08 -8.55 3.19
C ASN A 173 16.71 -8.78 2.56
N VAL A 174 16.43 -10.02 2.20
CA VAL A 174 15.16 -10.45 1.62
C VAL A 174 14.27 -11.01 2.72
N THR A 175 13.05 -10.50 2.84
CA THR A 175 12.02 -11.03 3.73
C THR A 175 10.73 -11.32 2.97
N PRO A 176 9.84 -12.20 3.49
CA PRO A 176 8.57 -12.51 2.84
C PRO A 176 7.57 -11.34 2.84
N CYS A 177 7.75 -10.37 3.74
CA CYS A 177 6.82 -9.25 3.94
C CYS A 177 7.54 -8.09 4.64
N CYS A 178 7.16 -6.86 4.32
CA CYS A 178 7.69 -5.66 4.97
C CYS A 178 7.43 -5.59 6.49
N ASN A 179 6.41 -6.30 6.99
CA ASN A 179 6.11 -6.42 8.43
C ASN A 179 6.90 -7.55 9.12
N LEU A 180 7.72 -8.30 8.38
CA LEU A 180 8.53 -9.41 8.89
C LEU A 180 10.03 -9.15 8.70
N ARG A 181 10.48 -7.91 8.98
CA ARG A 181 11.89 -7.51 8.81
C ARG A 181 12.87 -8.38 9.62
N TRP A 182 12.42 -8.93 10.74
CA TRP A 182 13.19 -9.85 11.58
C TRP A 182 13.36 -11.26 10.97
N TYR A 183 12.51 -11.66 10.02
CA TYR A 183 12.55 -12.98 9.38
C TYR A 183 13.32 -12.92 8.04
N VAL A 184 14.63 -12.71 8.13
CA VAL A 184 15.52 -12.59 6.96
C VAL A 184 15.75 -13.93 6.27
N CYS A 185 15.30 -14.09 5.02
CA CYS A 185 15.42 -15.33 4.25
C CYS A 185 16.72 -15.47 3.45
N GLY A 186 17.46 -14.38 3.25
CA GLY A 186 18.72 -14.34 2.51
C GLY A 186 19.12 -12.89 2.23
N ASN A 187 20.23 -12.67 1.53
CA ASN A 187 20.70 -11.32 1.19
C ASN A 187 21.17 -11.22 -0.28
N LEU A 188 20.59 -10.27 -1.04
CA LEU A 188 20.84 -10.11 -2.48
C LEU A 188 22.22 -9.59 -2.85
N VAL A 189 22.98 -9.06 -1.89
CA VAL A 189 24.39 -8.68 -2.13
C VAL A 189 25.27 -9.94 -2.23
N ARG A 190 24.81 -11.08 -1.67
CA ARG A 190 25.61 -12.30 -1.51
C ARG A 190 25.04 -13.52 -2.24
N GLU A 191 23.73 -13.57 -2.44
CA GLU A 191 23.01 -14.76 -2.90
C GLU A 191 22.08 -14.43 -4.08
N ASP A 192 21.83 -15.40 -4.98
CA ASP A 192 20.88 -15.23 -6.08
C ASP A 192 19.42 -15.25 -5.57
N ILE A 193 18.56 -14.40 -6.14
CA ILE A 193 17.17 -14.28 -5.70
C ILE A 193 16.38 -15.60 -5.84
N ARG A 194 16.68 -16.42 -6.85
CA ARG A 194 15.98 -17.70 -7.07
C ARG A 194 16.39 -18.72 -6.00
N GLU A 195 17.65 -18.69 -5.59
CA GLU A 195 18.16 -19.53 -4.49
C GLU A 195 17.52 -19.13 -3.16
N ILE A 196 17.47 -17.83 -2.86
CA ILE A 196 16.79 -17.32 -1.66
C ILE A 196 15.31 -17.74 -1.67
N TRP A 197 14.60 -17.50 -2.78
CA TRP A 197 13.16 -17.76 -2.91
C TRP A 197 12.78 -19.24 -2.79
N ARG A 198 13.68 -20.14 -3.20
CA ARG A 198 13.55 -21.61 -3.08
C ARG A 198 14.24 -22.16 -1.83
N GLY A 199 14.91 -21.30 -1.07
CA GLY A 199 15.70 -21.65 0.09
C GLY A 199 14.86 -22.17 1.26
N ARG A 200 15.51 -22.89 2.16
CA ARG A 200 14.89 -23.55 3.32
C ARG A 200 14.03 -22.60 4.14
N LYS A 201 14.52 -21.38 4.41
CA LYS A 201 13.81 -20.42 5.28
C LYS A 201 12.52 -19.88 4.66
N PHE A 202 12.49 -19.65 3.35
CA PHE A 202 11.28 -19.27 2.63
C PHE A 202 10.26 -20.43 2.56
N LEU A 203 10.72 -21.66 2.34
CA LEU A 203 9.87 -22.84 2.36
C LEU A 203 9.28 -23.09 3.75
N GLU A 204 10.07 -22.91 4.81
CA GLU A 204 9.61 -22.96 6.19
C GLU A 204 8.56 -21.88 6.46
N PHE A 205 8.78 -20.65 6.00
CA PHE A 205 7.81 -19.58 6.10
C PHE A 205 6.48 -19.95 5.44
N ARG A 206 6.49 -20.48 4.21
CA ARG A 206 5.25 -20.86 3.51
C ARG A 206 4.48 -21.97 4.23
N ARG A 207 5.19 -22.91 4.87
CA ARG A 207 4.59 -24.00 5.67
C ARG A 207 4.01 -23.49 6.99
N ASN A 208 4.66 -22.51 7.62
CA ASN A 208 4.34 -22.03 8.97
C ASN A 208 3.84 -20.58 8.99
N GLN A 209 3.32 -20.07 7.86
CA GLN A 209 3.03 -18.65 7.67
C GLN A 209 2.16 -18.08 8.78
N ARG A 210 1.12 -18.81 9.20
CA ARG A 210 0.19 -18.37 10.24
C ARG A 210 0.90 -18.08 11.57
N ALA A 211 1.86 -18.92 11.96
CA ALA A 211 2.61 -18.77 13.20
C ALA A 211 3.62 -17.63 13.08
N ILE A 212 4.39 -17.58 11.99
CA ILE A 212 5.43 -16.56 11.78
C ILE A 212 4.83 -15.16 11.59
N CYS A 213 3.67 -15.05 10.93
CA CYS A 213 3.00 -13.78 10.75
C CYS A 213 2.31 -13.24 12.01
N ASP A 214 2.35 -13.96 13.14
CA ASP A 214 1.86 -13.52 14.45
C ASP A 214 0.48 -12.84 14.37
N GLY A 215 -0.52 -13.61 13.94
CA GLY A 215 -1.91 -13.14 13.90
C GLY A 215 -2.24 -12.08 12.83
N CYS A 216 -1.28 -11.60 12.02
CA CYS A 216 -1.48 -10.53 11.04
C CYS A 216 -2.75 -10.70 10.19
N ASP A 217 -3.54 -9.63 10.10
CA ASP A 217 -4.75 -9.53 9.29
C ASP A 217 -4.75 -8.34 8.32
N ALA A 218 -3.60 -7.68 8.15
CA ALA A 218 -3.44 -6.47 7.34
C ALA A 218 -3.88 -6.63 5.88
N LEU A 219 -3.87 -7.86 5.33
CA LEU A 219 -4.32 -8.18 3.97
C LEU A 219 -5.46 -9.20 3.94
N LYS A 220 -5.99 -9.61 5.09
CA LYS A 220 -7.09 -10.57 5.20
C LYS A 220 -8.43 -9.86 5.14
N TYR A 221 -9.44 -10.58 4.67
CA TYR A 221 -10.79 -10.04 4.55
C TYR A 221 -11.42 -9.82 5.93
N ARG A 222 -11.37 -10.81 6.82
CA ARG A 222 -11.84 -10.71 8.21
C ARG A 222 -10.74 -10.27 9.18
N TYR A 223 -11.17 -9.84 10.37
CA TYR A 223 -10.27 -9.59 11.49
C TYR A 223 -9.84 -10.92 12.10
N ARG A 224 -8.68 -10.94 12.73
CA ARG A 224 -8.21 -12.07 13.54
C ARG A 224 -7.89 -11.65 14.96
#